data_AF-A0A5N1IL36-F1
#
_entry.id   AF-A0A5N1IL36-F1
#
_cell.length_a   1.000
_cell.length_b   1.000
_cell.length_c   1.000
_cell.angle_alpha   90.00
_cell.angle_beta   90.00
_cell.angle_gamma   90.00
#
_symmetry.space_group_name_H-M   'P 1'
#
loop_
_entity.id
_entity.type
_entity.pdbx_description
1 polymer ?
#
loop_
_entity_poly.entity_id
_entity_poly.type
_entity_poly.pdbx_seq_one_letter_code
_entity_poly.pdbx_strand_id
1 'polypeptide(L)'
;MKVFIGCFDIASILSGLAEGFRDAGHEVTTFVLERNKFYPDVQYDIVQEPFFKAKLNFQDKKIPGPVKAILQHTDNFTSRLALERITDDLIKAYDLFIFIWRPWLPEEKIFKRIKAANKKIVCLHVGSDVRHIAAYKQEFSEDVSLWERFFHEEDLNEKIKKIRLHELFADVIFSVPDQEGLAIRGYNHLHIPLKGMEKIGFQVPGREVPVIVHAPSRSGIKGTSIICKAVEKLQADGYRFEFRLLQNLPNRELLKELTNADILIDEILLHGPGVLSLEAMAAGCIVATRTLNVYKDIFNPPVININPENIYDQLKKLLDDPNKAHLAFKGKAYVEENNRPEKVAQQIISSLVREHQQYTPDFYLRLFELPQGVVLSRENLEMSAKVAGRFFKGDPAVVKNAVRRGLMNSY
;
A
#
# COMPACT_ATOMS: atom_id res chain seq x y z
N MET A 1 -10.30 6.19 -23.46
CA MET A 1 -10.11 7.37 -22.61
C MET A 1 -8.62 7.63 -22.44
N LYS A 2 -8.24 8.86 -22.12
CA LYS A 2 -6.86 9.22 -21.78
C LYS A 2 -6.67 9.14 -20.27
N VAL A 3 -5.77 8.29 -19.79
CA VAL A 3 -5.57 7.98 -18.37
C VAL A 3 -4.22 8.48 -17.92
N PHE A 4 -4.22 9.29 -16.87
CA PHE A 4 -3.03 9.68 -16.13
C PHE A 4 -2.88 8.79 -14.89
N ILE A 5 -1.70 8.20 -14.69
CA ILE A 5 -1.40 7.41 -13.48
C ILE A 5 -0.13 7.95 -12.82
N GLY A 6 -0.24 8.39 -11.57
CA GLY A 6 0.87 8.95 -10.81
C GLY A 6 0.65 8.89 -9.30
N CYS A 7 1.51 9.44 -8.45
CA CYS A 7 2.84 9.94 -8.77
C CYS A 7 3.96 9.14 -8.09
N PHE A 8 3.61 8.09 -7.36
CA PHE A 8 4.53 7.21 -6.65
C PHE A 8 4.32 5.78 -7.11
N ASP A 9 5.39 5.16 -7.61
CA ASP A 9 5.35 3.75 -7.95
C ASP A 9 5.69 2.89 -6.73
N ILE A 10 4.67 2.51 -5.98
CA ILE A 10 4.80 1.68 -4.79
C ILE A 10 4.83 0.22 -5.22
N ALA A 11 6.01 -0.39 -5.12
CA ALA A 11 6.24 -1.79 -5.47
C ALA A 11 5.64 -2.20 -6.84
N SER A 12 5.86 -1.39 -7.87
CA SER A 12 5.39 -1.59 -9.25
C SER A 12 3.88 -1.46 -9.50
N ILE A 13 3.06 -1.15 -8.49
CA ILE A 13 1.59 -0.99 -8.62
C ILE A 13 1.24 0.00 -9.74
N LEU A 14 1.98 1.11 -9.84
CA LEU A 14 1.73 2.12 -10.89
C LEU A 14 1.95 1.52 -12.27
N SER A 15 3.07 0.80 -12.44
CA SER A 15 3.43 0.20 -13.71
C SER A 15 2.52 -0.97 -14.09
N GLY A 16 2.04 -1.76 -13.12
CA GLY A 16 1.07 -2.82 -13.31
C GLY A 16 -0.29 -2.26 -13.71
N LEU A 17 -0.77 -1.19 -13.07
CA LEU A 17 -1.98 -0.50 -13.54
C LEU A 17 -1.82 0.01 -14.96
N ALA A 18 -0.68 0.62 -15.28
CA ALA A 18 -0.46 1.18 -16.62
C ALA A 18 -0.49 0.10 -17.71
N GLU A 19 0.04 -1.09 -17.43
CA GLU A 19 -0.09 -2.27 -18.29
C GLU A 19 -1.56 -2.67 -18.46
N GLY A 20 -2.28 -2.86 -17.35
CA GLY A 20 -3.69 -3.27 -17.40
C GLY A 20 -4.61 -2.29 -18.16
N PHE A 21 -4.41 -0.99 -17.99
CA PHE A 21 -5.19 0.01 -18.75
C PHE A 21 -4.81 0.04 -20.24
N ARG A 22 -3.54 -0.18 -20.59
CA ARG A 22 -3.10 -0.28 -22.00
C ARG A 22 -3.66 -1.52 -22.67
N ASP A 23 -3.65 -2.66 -21.99
CA ASP A 23 -4.23 -3.91 -22.48
C ASP A 23 -5.74 -3.81 -22.66
N ALA A 24 -6.41 -2.99 -21.84
CA ALA A 24 -7.81 -2.63 -22.02
C ALA A 24 -8.07 -1.60 -23.15
N GLY A 25 -7.04 -1.21 -23.91
CA GLY A 25 -7.16 -0.31 -25.06
C GLY A 25 -7.24 1.18 -24.72
N HIS A 26 -6.70 1.60 -23.57
CA HIS A 26 -6.66 3.01 -23.17
C HIS A 26 -5.30 3.67 -23.45
N GLU A 27 -5.32 4.97 -23.73
CA GLU A 27 -4.10 5.79 -23.83
C GLU A 27 -3.66 6.13 -22.42
N VAL A 28 -2.47 5.67 -22.01
CA VAL A 28 -1.99 5.80 -20.63
C VAL A 28 -0.67 6.55 -20.58
N THR A 29 -0.61 7.56 -19.72
CA THR A 29 0.62 8.25 -19.35
C THR A 29 0.93 8.03 -17.87
N THR A 30 2.12 7.51 -17.63
CA THR A 30 2.71 7.31 -16.31
C THR A 30 3.54 8.52 -15.92
N PHE A 31 3.35 8.97 -14.68
CA PHE A 31 4.06 10.10 -14.12
C PHE A 31 4.64 9.70 -12.77
N VAL A 32 5.97 9.84 -12.59
CA VAL A 32 6.61 9.62 -11.29
C VAL A 32 7.46 10.80 -10.86
N LEU A 33 7.45 11.08 -9.55
CA LEU A 33 8.34 12.07 -8.94
C LEU A 33 9.73 11.49 -8.61
N GLU A 34 9.84 10.16 -8.59
CA GLU A 34 11.09 9.44 -8.36
C GLU A 34 10.97 8.04 -8.98
N ARG A 35 12.04 7.57 -9.61
CA ARG A 35 12.12 6.20 -10.13
C ARG A 35 12.16 5.19 -8.98
N ASN A 36 11.50 4.05 -9.18
CA ASN A 36 11.56 2.99 -8.18
C ASN A 36 12.93 2.29 -8.20
N LYS A 37 13.60 2.26 -7.05
CA LYS A 37 14.94 1.67 -6.88
C LYS A 37 14.99 0.15 -7.03
N PHE A 38 13.89 -0.54 -6.73
CA PHE A 38 13.80 -1.99 -6.82
C PHE A 38 13.38 -2.47 -8.21
N TYR A 39 12.85 -1.58 -9.05
CA TYR A 39 12.35 -1.89 -10.40
C TYR A 39 13.06 -1.01 -11.45
N PRO A 40 14.40 -1.14 -11.60
CA PRO A 40 15.19 -0.25 -12.47
C PRO A 40 14.85 -0.37 -13.96
N ASP A 41 14.26 -1.49 -14.37
CA ASP A 41 13.89 -1.77 -15.77
C ASP A 41 12.55 -1.11 -16.16
N VAL A 42 11.79 -0.57 -15.21
CA VAL A 42 10.51 0.08 -15.49
C VAL A 42 10.74 1.43 -16.15
N GLN A 43 10.13 1.59 -17.33
CA GLN A 43 10.08 2.86 -18.06
C GLN A 43 8.81 3.63 -17.69
N TYR A 44 8.97 4.92 -17.47
CA TYR A 44 7.89 5.87 -17.20
C TYR A 44 7.88 6.94 -18.30
N ASP A 45 6.69 7.42 -18.64
CA ASP A 45 6.49 8.42 -19.70
C ASP A 45 6.98 9.80 -19.25
N ILE A 46 6.73 10.15 -17.98
CA ILE A 46 7.17 11.41 -17.37
C ILE A 46 7.86 11.11 -16.04
N VAL A 47 9.10 11.61 -15.89
CA VAL A 47 9.89 11.53 -14.66
C VAL A 47 10.27 12.94 -14.22
N GLN A 48 9.73 13.39 -13.08
CA GLN A 48 9.99 14.71 -12.53
C GLN A 48 10.82 14.60 -11.24
N GLU A 49 12.03 14.09 -11.38
CA GLU A 49 12.97 13.95 -10.27
C GLU A 49 13.59 15.29 -9.87
N PRO A 50 13.75 15.57 -8.57
CA PRO A 50 14.50 16.74 -8.12
C PRO A 50 15.97 16.65 -8.55
N PHE A 51 16.54 17.75 -9.05
CA PHE A 51 17.85 17.77 -9.71
C PHE A 51 18.99 17.31 -8.80
N PHE A 52 19.08 17.87 -7.59
CA PHE A 52 20.12 17.49 -6.65
C PHE A 52 19.88 16.09 -6.11
N LYS A 53 18.63 15.70 -5.86
CA LYS A 53 18.27 14.35 -5.39
C LYS A 53 18.63 13.26 -6.39
N ALA A 54 18.49 13.53 -7.68
CA ALA A 54 18.86 12.58 -8.74
C ALA A 54 20.38 12.37 -8.85
N LYS A 55 21.19 13.35 -8.43
CA LYS A 55 22.65 13.35 -8.60
C LYS A 55 23.45 13.10 -7.33
N LEU A 56 22.87 13.36 -6.16
CA LEU A 56 23.56 13.32 -4.88
C LEU A 56 22.93 12.29 -3.96
N ASN A 57 23.78 11.49 -3.30
CA ASN A 57 23.33 10.68 -2.18
C ASN A 57 23.19 11.57 -0.95
N PHE A 58 21.98 12.04 -0.68
CA PHE A 58 21.69 12.85 0.51
C PHE A 58 21.88 12.10 1.85
N GLN A 59 22.10 10.79 1.83
CA GLN A 59 22.50 10.03 3.03
C GLN A 59 24.03 10.01 3.23
N ASP A 60 24.80 10.55 2.29
CA ASP A 60 26.25 10.70 2.43
C ASP A 60 26.57 11.71 3.55
N LYS A 61 27.27 11.22 4.58
CA LYS A 61 27.72 12.02 5.74
C LYS A 61 28.70 13.12 5.36
N LYS A 62 29.26 13.11 4.14
CA LYS A 62 30.17 14.14 3.63
C LYS A 62 29.47 15.46 3.28
N ILE A 63 28.15 15.47 3.10
CA ILE A 63 27.40 16.70 2.80
C ILE A 63 26.94 17.33 4.13
N PRO A 64 27.39 18.56 4.47
CA PRO A 64 26.98 19.22 5.70
C PRO A 64 25.47 19.41 5.79
N GLY A 65 24.88 19.22 6.98
CA GLY A 65 23.43 19.34 7.22
C GLY A 65 22.78 20.64 6.68
N PRO A 66 23.35 21.82 6.94
CA PRO A 66 22.82 23.08 6.40
C PRO A 66 22.83 23.14 4.87
N VAL A 67 23.89 22.63 4.23
CA VAL A 67 24.00 22.55 2.77
C VAL A 67 22.92 21.62 2.21
N LYS A 68 22.74 20.45 2.84
CA LYS A 68 21.67 19.51 2.49
C LYS A 68 20.28 20.16 2.57
N ALA A 69 20.01 20.94 3.62
CA ALA A 69 18.74 21.66 3.76
C ALA A 69 18.51 22.69 2.64
N ILE A 70 19.54 23.47 2.27
CA ILE A 70 19.47 24.43 1.17
C ILE A 70 19.22 23.73 -0.17
N LEU A 71 19.95 22.64 -0.46
CA LEU A 71 19.79 21.86 -1.69
C LEU A 71 18.39 21.27 -1.78
N GLN A 72 17.88 20.67 -0.69
CA GLN A 72 16.52 20.13 -0.62
C GLN A 72 15.46 21.22 -0.80
N HIS A 73 15.65 22.39 -0.19
CA HIS A 73 14.75 23.53 -0.36
C HIS A 73 14.72 24.00 -1.83
N THR A 74 15.89 24.10 -2.46
CA THR A 74 16.03 24.49 -3.87
C THR A 74 15.37 23.48 -4.80
N ASP A 75 15.59 22.19 -4.58
CA ASP A 75 14.94 21.09 -5.30
C ASP A 75 13.42 21.16 -5.17
N ASN A 76 12.90 21.35 -3.95
CA ASN A 76 11.47 21.46 -3.70
C ASN A 76 10.85 22.68 -4.40
N PHE A 77 11.52 23.84 -4.33
CA PHE A 77 11.05 25.08 -4.94
C PHE A 77 11.02 25.00 -6.46
N THR A 78 12.13 24.56 -7.08
CA THR A 78 12.25 24.46 -8.54
C THR A 78 11.32 23.39 -9.11
N SER A 79 11.23 22.22 -8.48
CA SER A 79 10.30 21.15 -8.87
C SER A 79 8.86 21.64 -8.80
N ARG A 80 8.49 22.37 -7.73
CA ARG A 80 7.15 22.95 -7.61
C ARG A 80 6.84 23.90 -8.75
N LEU A 81 7.75 24.82 -9.09
CA LEU A 81 7.53 25.75 -10.21
C LEU A 81 7.38 25.03 -11.55
N ALA A 82 8.19 24.01 -11.81
CA ALA A 82 8.09 23.20 -13.02
C ALA A 82 6.74 22.47 -13.11
N LEU A 83 6.33 21.85 -12.01
CA LEU A 83 5.04 21.17 -11.89
C LEU A 83 3.85 22.12 -12.09
N GLU A 84 3.91 23.32 -11.51
CA GLU A 84 2.86 24.35 -11.68
C GLU A 84 2.70 24.74 -13.15
N ARG A 85 3.79 24.85 -13.92
CA ARG A 85 3.77 25.21 -15.34
C ARG A 85 3.08 24.17 -16.22
N ILE A 86 3.30 22.88 -15.94
CA ILE A 86 2.73 21.79 -16.76
C ILE A 86 1.33 21.36 -16.31
N THR A 87 0.86 21.82 -15.14
CA THR A 87 -0.36 21.27 -14.52
C THR A 87 -1.61 21.50 -15.37
N ASP A 88 -1.79 22.69 -15.97
CA ASP A 88 -2.99 22.95 -16.79
C ASP A 88 -3.02 22.09 -18.06
N ASP A 89 -1.85 21.87 -18.66
CA ASP A 89 -1.74 21.05 -19.86
C ASP A 89 -2.02 19.59 -19.55
N LEU A 90 -1.51 19.08 -18.42
CA LEU A 90 -1.85 17.75 -17.92
C LEU A 90 -3.36 17.64 -17.67
N ILE A 91 -3.98 18.58 -16.95
CA ILE A 91 -5.41 18.51 -16.62
C ILE A 91 -6.29 18.52 -17.89
N LYS A 92 -5.91 19.29 -18.91
CA LYS A 92 -6.62 19.34 -20.19
C LYS A 92 -6.47 18.03 -20.97
N ALA A 93 -5.30 17.40 -20.93
CA ALA A 93 -4.95 16.27 -21.78
C ALA A 93 -5.62 14.94 -21.39
N TYR A 94 -6.00 14.74 -20.12
CA TYR A 94 -6.51 13.45 -19.64
C TYR A 94 -7.98 13.52 -19.18
N ASP A 95 -8.65 12.37 -19.20
CA ASP A 95 -10.04 12.20 -18.77
C ASP A 95 -10.14 11.67 -17.34
N LEU A 96 -9.20 10.80 -16.97
CA LEU A 96 -9.12 10.09 -15.71
C LEU A 96 -7.73 10.27 -15.07
N PHE A 97 -7.72 10.63 -13.79
CA PHE A 97 -6.51 10.74 -12.98
C PHE A 97 -6.54 9.68 -11.88
N ILE A 98 -5.54 8.79 -11.88
CA ILE A 98 -5.35 7.77 -10.87
C ILE A 98 -4.14 8.16 -10.02
N PHE A 99 -4.37 8.39 -8.74
CA PHE A 99 -3.35 8.79 -7.78
C PHE A 99 -3.04 7.67 -6.80
N ILE A 100 -1.80 7.20 -6.81
CA ILE A 100 -1.22 6.33 -5.79
C ILE A 100 -0.47 7.22 -4.80
N TRP A 101 -0.79 7.05 -3.51
CA TRP A 101 -0.23 7.81 -2.38
C TRP A 101 -0.64 9.29 -2.35
N ARG A 102 -0.29 10.08 -3.37
CA ARG A 102 -0.64 11.51 -3.49
C ARG A 102 -0.39 12.06 -4.91
N PRO A 103 -1.03 13.18 -5.28
CA PRO A 103 -0.72 13.93 -6.50
C PRO A 103 0.63 14.67 -6.46
N TRP A 104 1.03 15.27 -7.58
CA TRP A 104 2.32 15.96 -7.76
C TRP A 104 2.42 17.32 -7.06
N LEU A 105 1.29 17.95 -6.75
CA LEU A 105 1.15 19.20 -5.98
C LEU A 105 0.11 18.98 -4.87
N PRO A 106 -0.05 19.90 -3.89
CA PRO A 106 -0.99 19.70 -2.78
C PRO A 106 -2.38 19.27 -3.22
N GLU A 107 -2.92 18.24 -2.56
CA GLU A 107 -4.15 17.53 -2.90
C GLU A 107 -5.32 18.50 -3.13
N GLU A 108 -5.51 19.42 -2.19
CA GLU A 108 -6.61 20.39 -2.25
C GLU A 108 -6.57 21.21 -3.55
N LYS A 109 -5.37 21.62 -3.98
CA LYS A 109 -5.20 22.42 -5.20
C LYS A 109 -5.44 21.57 -6.44
N ILE A 110 -4.83 20.39 -6.52
CA ILE A 110 -4.93 19.53 -7.70
C ILE A 110 -6.34 18.98 -7.87
N PHE A 111 -6.94 18.48 -6.81
CA PHE A 111 -8.29 17.91 -6.86
C PHE A 111 -9.33 18.96 -7.24
N LYS A 112 -9.26 20.18 -6.68
CA LYS A 112 -10.16 21.28 -7.08
C LYS A 112 -10.04 21.60 -8.57
N ARG A 113 -8.83 21.68 -9.13
CA ARG A 113 -8.62 21.97 -10.56
C ARG A 113 -9.12 20.85 -11.46
N ILE A 114 -8.83 19.59 -11.11
CA ILE A 114 -9.29 18.41 -11.87
C ILE A 114 -10.82 18.33 -11.86
N LYS A 115 -11.47 18.53 -10.70
CA LYS A 115 -12.94 18.53 -10.61
C LYS A 115 -13.57 19.73 -11.31
N ALA A 116 -12.94 20.92 -11.26
CA ALA A 116 -13.40 22.09 -12.02
C ALA A 116 -13.36 21.88 -13.54
N ALA A 117 -12.42 21.06 -14.03
CA ALA A 117 -12.34 20.62 -15.43
C ALA A 117 -13.26 19.42 -15.76
N ASN A 118 -14.16 19.05 -14.84
CA ASN A 118 -15.09 17.92 -14.95
C ASN A 118 -14.41 16.56 -15.25
N LYS A 119 -13.21 16.35 -14.70
CA LYS A 119 -12.44 15.12 -14.85
C LYS A 119 -12.65 14.17 -13.68
N LYS A 120 -12.31 12.90 -13.89
CA LYS A 120 -12.46 11.83 -12.89
C LYS A 120 -11.20 11.63 -12.07
N ILE A 121 -11.36 11.36 -10.78
CA ILE A 121 -10.27 11.08 -9.82
C ILE A 121 -10.48 9.71 -9.20
N VAL A 122 -9.45 8.87 -9.24
CA VAL A 122 -9.34 7.63 -8.47
C VAL A 122 -8.16 7.76 -7.52
N CYS A 123 -8.36 7.44 -6.25
CA CYS A 123 -7.28 7.39 -5.27
C CYS A 123 -7.02 5.94 -4.85
N LEU A 124 -5.76 5.51 -4.92
CA LEU A 124 -5.28 4.27 -4.33
C LEU A 124 -4.53 4.58 -3.05
N HIS A 125 -5.04 4.06 -1.95
CA HIS A 125 -4.37 4.04 -0.66
C HIS A 125 -3.62 2.72 -0.53
N VAL A 126 -2.34 2.79 -0.15
CA VAL A 126 -1.40 1.66 -0.30
C VAL A 126 -0.49 1.49 0.92
N GLY A 127 -0.89 2.02 2.08
CA GLY A 127 -0.26 1.73 3.35
C GLY A 127 -0.21 2.94 4.27
N SER A 128 1.01 3.33 4.66
CA SER A 128 1.27 4.41 5.61
C SER A 128 0.81 5.78 5.11
N ASP A 129 0.41 5.90 3.86
CA ASP A 129 -0.08 7.13 3.29
C ASP A 129 -1.42 7.55 3.90
N VAL A 130 -2.24 6.59 4.38
CA VAL A 130 -3.49 6.83 5.12
C VAL A 130 -3.57 6.08 6.46
N ARG A 131 -2.82 4.99 6.63
CA ARG A 131 -2.73 4.27 7.91
C ARG A 131 -2.17 5.18 8.99
N HIS A 132 -2.78 5.15 10.17
CA HIS A 132 -2.28 5.83 11.35
C HIS A 132 -2.26 4.88 12.55
N ILE A 133 -1.17 4.91 13.31
CA ILE A 133 -0.91 3.98 14.40
C ILE A 133 -2.01 3.97 15.47
N ALA A 134 -2.54 5.15 15.82
CA ALA A 134 -3.60 5.27 16.83
C ALA A 134 -4.90 4.57 16.40
N ALA A 135 -5.27 4.70 15.11
CA ALA A 135 -6.46 4.05 14.58
C ALA A 135 -6.24 2.53 14.49
N TYR A 136 -5.10 2.10 13.93
CA TYR A 136 -4.75 0.69 13.81
C TYR A 136 -4.78 -0.03 15.16
N LYS A 137 -4.14 0.54 16.19
CA LYS A 137 -4.12 -0.02 17.54
C LYS A 137 -5.52 -0.19 18.12
N GLN A 138 -6.38 0.82 17.96
CA GLN A 138 -7.72 0.81 18.54
C GLN A 138 -8.68 -0.11 17.78
N GLU A 139 -8.58 -0.15 16.45
CA GLU A 139 -9.48 -0.97 15.61
C GLU A 139 -9.16 -2.46 15.73
N PHE A 140 -7.89 -2.83 15.70
CA PHE A 140 -7.47 -4.24 15.69
C PHE A 140 -7.02 -4.77 17.06
N SER A 141 -6.97 -3.90 18.09
CA SER A 141 -6.45 -4.26 19.42
C SER A 141 -5.04 -4.86 19.40
N GLU A 142 -4.19 -4.37 18.49
CA GLU A 142 -2.85 -4.90 18.27
C GLU A 142 -1.77 -4.13 19.04
N ASP A 143 -0.71 -4.83 19.43
CA ASP A 143 0.51 -4.17 19.91
C ASP A 143 1.29 -3.59 18.73
N VAL A 144 1.45 -2.27 18.77
CA VAL A 144 2.17 -1.48 17.77
C VAL A 144 3.53 -0.99 18.31
N SER A 145 3.96 -1.46 19.50
CA SER A 145 5.24 -1.07 20.13
C SER A 145 6.47 -1.42 19.29
N LEU A 146 6.34 -2.44 18.44
CA LEU A 146 7.39 -2.92 17.55
C LEU A 146 7.50 -2.12 16.25
N TRP A 147 6.61 -1.16 16.01
CA TRP A 147 6.65 -0.36 14.79
C TRP A 147 7.79 0.64 14.83
N GLU A 148 8.28 1.01 13.65
CA GLU A 148 9.38 1.98 13.54
C GLU A 148 8.94 3.35 14.04
N ARG A 149 9.86 4.06 14.71
CA ARG A 149 9.63 5.38 15.33
C ARG A 149 8.84 6.36 14.47
N PHE A 150 9.11 6.41 13.17
CA PHE A 150 8.41 7.27 12.21
C PHE A 150 6.88 7.16 12.31
N PHE A 151 6.33 5.96 12.51
CA PHE A 151 4.87 5.75 12.63
C PHE A 151 4.27 6.36 13.90
N HIS A 152 5.07 6.48 14.96
CA HIS A 152 4.64 7.08 16.23
C HIS A 152 4.68 8.61 16.22
N GLU A 153 5.39 9.19 15.26
CA GLU A 153 5.60 10.64 15.13
C GLU A 153 4.75 11.25 14.01
N GLU A 154 3.91 10.47 13.35
CA GLU A 154 3.02 10.97 12.30
C GLU A 154 1.98 11.94 12.87
N ASP A 155 1.78 13.05 12.16
CA ASP A 155 0.77 14.04 12.53
C ASP A 155 -0.63 13.55 12.12
N LEU A 156 -1.50 13.35 13.12
CA LEU A 156 -2.88 12.91 12.91
C LEU A 156 -3.70 13.93 12.10
N ASN A 157 -3.46 15.24 12.27
CA ASN A 157 -4.16 16.27 11.52
C ASN A 157 -3.82 16.22 10.04
N GLU A 158 -2.54 16.07 9.69
CA GLU A 158 -2.13 15.94 8.28
C GLU A 158 -2.71 14.67 7.66
N LYS A 159 -2.75 13.57 8.42
CA LYS A 159 -3.35 12.31 7.97
C LYS A 159 -4.84 12.46 7.68
N ILE A 160 -5.60 12.99 8.64
CA ILE A 160 -7.05 13.19 8.48
C ILE A 160 -7.31 14.17 7.33
N LYS A 161 -6.57 15.28 7.24
CA LYS A 161 -6.72 16.25 6.16
C LYS A 161 -6.62 15.60 4.79
N LYS A 162 -5.57 14.79 4.58
CA LYS A 162 -5.40 14.03 3.35
C LYS A 162 -6.60 13.11 3.07
N ILE A 163 -6.98 12.28 4.04
CA ILE A 163 -8.09 11.32 3.88
C ILE A 163 -9.38 12.06 3.53
N ARG A 164 -9.70 13.15 4.23
CA ARG A 164 -10.92 13.94 3.95
C ARG A 164 -10.90 14.56 2.56
N LEU A 165 -9.76 15.07 2.09
CA LEU A 165 -9.64 15.56 0.71
C LEU A 165 -9.89 14.43 -0.30
N HIS A 166 -9.35 13.23 -0.06
CA HIS A 166 -9.60 12.09 -0.93
C HIS A 166 -11.09 11.71 -0.92
N GLU A 167 -11.73 11.64 0.25
CA GLU A 167 -13.15 11.31 0.38
C GLU A 167 -14.09 12.34 -0.23
N LEU A 168 -13.75 13.63 -0.19
CA LEU A 168 -14.58 14.69 -0.75
C LEU A 168 -14.49 14.77 -2.28
N PHE A 169 -13.30 14.53 -2.84
CA PHE A 169 -13.01 14.83 -4.24
C PHE A 169 -12.88 13.60 -5.15
N ALA A 170 -12.44 12.45 -4.64
CA ALA A 170 -12.30 11.24 -5.45
C ALA A 170 -13.67 10.76 -5.94
N ASP A 171 -13.74 10.32 -7.20
CA ASP A 171 -14.91 9.60 -7.70
C ASP A 171 -14.92 8.18 -7.10
N VAL A 172 -13.77 7.52 -6.99
CA VAL A 172 -13.60 6.20 -6.36
C VAL A 172 -12.32 6.13 -5.52
N ILE A 173 -12.38 5.39 -4.41
CA ILE A 173 -11.24 5.09 -3.55
C ILE A 173 -11.04 3.57 -3.51
N PHE A 174 -9.80 3.13 -3.59
CA PHE A 174 -9.40 1.74 -3.41
C PHE A 174 -8.38 1.62 -2.29
N SER A 175 -8.55 0.61 -1.45
CA SER A 175 -7.67 0.35 -0.30
C SER A 175 -7.88 -1.06 0.24
N VAL A 176 -7.24 -1.35 1.38
CA VAL A 176 -7.50 -2.52 2.21
C VAL A 176 -7.80 -2.11 3.67
N PRO A 177 -8.51 -2.93 4.45
CA PRO A 177 -9.11 -2.46 5.70
C PRO A 177 -8.15 -2.00 6.78
N ASP A 178 -6.97 -2.60 6.86
CA ASP A 178 -5.99 -2.25 7.88
C ASP A 178 -5.36 -0.85 7.72
N GLN A 179 -5.69 -0.17 6.62
CA GLN A 179 -5.19 1.16 6.28
C GLN A 179 -6.23 2.26 6.55
N GLU A 180 -7.52 1.91 6.59
CA GLU A 180 -8.64 2.85 6.50
C GLU A 180 -9.31 3.16 7.85
N GLY A 181 -8.63 2.92 8.98
CA GLY A 181 -9.20 3.17 10.31
C GLY A 181 -9.56 4.64 10.61
N LEU A 182 -9.19 5.60 9.73
CA LEU A 182 -9.61 7.00 9.84
C LEU A 182 -10.66 7.40 8.79
N ALA A 183 -11.08 6.49 7.92
CA ALA A 183 -12.06 6.74 6.88
C ALA A 183 -13.49 6.80 7.43
N ILE A 184 -14.33 7.55 6.72
CA ILE A 184 -15.78 7.70 6.93
C ILE A 184 -16.53 7.23 5.68
N ARG A 185 -15.99 7.48 4.48
CA ARG A 185 -16.58 7.10 3.20
C ARG A 185 -16.16 5.68 2.83
N GLY A 186 -17.10 4.90 2.30
CA GLY A 186 -16.78 3.57 1.80
C GLY A 186 -15.90 3.57 0.56
N TYR A 187 -15.18 2.47 0.39
CA TYR A 187 -14.15 2.27 -0.62
C TYR A 187 -14.21 0.83 -1.17
N ASN A 188 -13.48 0.59 -2.25
CA ASN A 188 -13.38 -0.72 -2.89
C ASN A 188 -12.09 -1.44 -2.54
N HIS A 189 -12.11 -2.77 -2.61
CA HIS A 189 -10.95 -3.59 -2.33
C HIS A 189 -9.88 -3.40 -3.41
N LEU A 190 -8.67 -3.02 -3.00
CA LEU A 190 -7.53 -2.91 -3.90
C LEU A 190 -6.90 -4.28 -4.14
N HIS A 191 -7.17 -4.89 -5.30
CA HIS A 191 -6.31 -5.93 -5.83
C HIS A 191 -5.05 -5.29 -6.42
N ILE A 192 -3.88 -5.75 -5.98
CA ILE A 192 -2.59 -5.28 -6.50
C ILE A 192 -2.39 -5.83 -7.92
N PRO A 193 -2.16 -4.99 -8.95
CA PRO A 193 -1.88 -5.45 -10.30
C PRO A 193 -0.45 -5.99 -10.37
N LEU A 194 -0.29 -7.30 -10.54
CA LEU A 194 1.00 -7.96 -10.65
C LEU A 194 1.46 -7.97 -12.11
N LYS A 195 2.38 -7.06 -12.42
CA LYS A 195 2.98 -6.91 -13.75
C LYS A 195 3.84 -8.10 -14.14
N GLY A 196 3.78 -8.50 -15.41
CA GLY A 196 4.74 -9.46 -15.99
C GLY A 196 4.64 -10.86 -15.39
N MET A 197 3.46 -11.25 -14.91
CA MET A 197 3.20 -12.54 -14.27
C MET A 197 3.59 -13.72 -15.16
N GLU A 198 3.49 -13.57 -16.48
CA GLU A 198 3.89 -14.53 -17.50
C GLU A 198 5.40 -14.79 -17.58
N LYS A 199 6.21 -13.86 -17.06
CA LYS A 199 7.68 -13.96 -17.02
C LYS A 199 8.19 -14.56 -15.71
N ILE A 200 7.32 -14.69 -14.71
CA ILE A 200 7.68 -15.31 -13.43
C ILE A 200 7.66 -16.83 -13.64
N GLY A 201 8.83 -17.45 -13.52
CA GLY A 201 8.94 -18.91 -13.56
C GLY A 201 8.11 -19.51 -12.43
N PHE A 202 7.28 -20.51 -12.75
CA PHE A 202 6.51 -21.24 -11.75
C PHE A 202 7.20 -22.57 -11.45
N GLN A 203 7.67 -22.72 -10.22
CA GLN A 203 8.28 -23.94 -9.74
C GLN A 203 7.82 -24.21 -8.31
N VAL A 204 7.20 -25.37 -8.10
CA VAL A 204 6.92 -25.90 -6.75
C VAL A 204 8.03 -26.89 -6.44
N PRO A 205 9.06 -26.51 -5.67
CA PRO A 205 10.19 -27.42 -5.49
C PRO A 205 9.78 -28.60 -4.58
N GLY A 206 10.12 -29.81 -5.01
CA GLY A 206 9.90 -31.04 -4.26
C GLY A 206 11.15 -31.50 -3.51
N ARG A 207 11.89 -30.57 -2.90
CA ARG A 207 13.21 -30.85 -2.32
C ARG A 207 13.10 -31.45 -0.92
N GLU A 208 14.05 -32.35 -0.59
CA GLU A 208 14.14 -32.97 0.75
C GLU A 208 14.44 -31.93 1.84
N VAL A 209 15.26 -30.92 1.52
CA VAL A 209 15.61 -29.81 2.40
C VAL A 209 15.00 -28.52 1.84
N PRO A 210 13.88 -28.02 2.39
CA PRO A 210 13.23 -26.81 1.89
C PRO A 210 14.14 -25.58 1.95
N VAL A 211 13.95 -24.63 1.03
CA VAL A 211 14.53 -23.28 1.07
C VAL A 211 13.45 -22.31 1.48
N ILE A 212 13.69 -21.63 2.60
CA ILE A 212 12.85 -20.57 3.14
C ILE A 212 13.55 -19.24 2.86
N VAL A 213 12.81 -18.29 2.29
CA VAL A 213 13.31 -16.95 2.00
C VAL A 213 12.55 -15.89 2.79
N HIS A 214 13.26 -14.84 3.19
CA HIS A 214 12.69 -13.61 3.73
C HIS A 214 13.36 -12.42 3.03
N ALA A 215 12.57 -11.53 2.43
CA ALA A 215 13.09 -10.45 1.58
C ALA A 215 12.55 -9.05 1.98
N PRO A 216 12.93 -8.53 3.17
CA PRO A 216 12.34 -7.30 3.69
C PRO A 216 12.86 -6.06 2.96
N SER A 217 11.95 -5.22 2.46
CA SER A 217 12.30 -3.86 1.99
C SER A 217 12.62 -2.91 3.15
N ARG A 218 12.02 -3.17 4.33
CA ARG A 218 12.28 -2.47 5.60
C ARG A 218 12.26 -3.48 6.74
N SER A 219 13.43 -3.85 7.26
CA SER A 219 13.55 -4.93 8.24
C SER A 219 12.76 -4.70 9.54
N GLY A 220 12.61 -3.44 9.97
CA GLY A 220 11.87 -3.07 11.18
C GLY A 220 10.39 -3.45 11.08
N ILE A 221 9.64 -2.76 10.22
CA ILE A 221 8.20 -2.99 10.07
C ILE A 221 7.85 -4.39 9.53
N LYS A 222 8.78 -5.07 8.84
CA LYS A 222 8.60 -6.46 8.39
C LYS A 222 8.75 -7.48 9.52
N GLY A 223 9.30 -7.09 10.68
CA GLY A 223 9.50 -7.98 11.83
C GLY A 223 10.69 -8.93 11.67
N THR A 224 11.70 -8.57 10.86
CA THR A 224 12.84 -9.43 10.50
C THR A 224 13.56 -10.02 11.71
N SER A 225 13.76 -9.26 12.78
CA SER A 225 14.45 -9.74 13.99
C SER A 225 13.70 -10.88 14.69
N ILE A 226 12.37 -10.87 14.65
CA ILE A 226 11.51 -11.90 15.24
C ILE A 226 11.49 -13.13 14.33
N ILE A 227 11.43 -12.91 13.01
CA ILE A 227 11.51 -13.97 12.00
C ILE A 227 12.83 -14.74 12.15
N CYS A 228 13.96 -14.05 12.21
CA CYS A 228 15.27 -14.70 12.38
C CYS A 228 15.33 -15.53 13.67
N LYS A 229 14.84 -15.01 14.80
CA LYS A 229 14.79 -15.76 16.07
C LYS A 229 13.94 -17.03 15.98
N ALA A 230 12.79 -16.96 15.30
CA ALA A 230 11.94 -18.13 15.11
C ALA A 230 12.61 -19.19 14.23
N VAL A 231 13.30 -18.75 13.18
CA VAL A 231 14.11 -19.61 12.29
C VAL A 231 15.26 -20.27 13.05
N GLU A 232 16.06 -19.50 13.78
CA GLU A 232 17.17 -19.99 14.61
C GLU A 232 16.67 -21.03 15.62
N LYS A 233 15.52 -20.79 16.24
CA LYS A 233 14.90 -21.74 17.17
C LYS A 233 14.49 -23.04 16.47
N LEU A 234 13.84 -22.97 15.30
CA LEU A 234 13.47 -24.18 14.54
C LEU A 234 14.70 -25.02 14.16
N GLN A 235 15.78 -24.36 13.71
CA GLN A 235 17.03 -25.04 13.40
C GLN A 235 17.65 -25.71 14.64
N ALA A 236 17.63 -25.02 15.79
CA ALA A 236 18.09 -25.59 17.07
C ALA A 236 17.26 -26.79 17.52
N ASP A 237 15.96 -26.81 17.20
CA ASP A 237 15.05 -27.92 17.49
C ASP A 237 15.17 -29.09 16.48
N GLY A 238 16.09 -29.01 15.51
CA GLY A 238 16.44 -30.09 14.59
C GLY A 238 15.76 -30.06 13.22
N TYR A 239 15.00 -29.01 12.91
CA TYR A 239 14.38 -28.86 11.59
C TYR A 239 15.42 -28.60 10.49
N ARG A 240 15.37 -29.39 9.42
CA ARG A 240 16.28 -29.27 8.26
C ARG A 240 15.67 -28.40 7.17
N PHE A 241 16.21 -27.20 6.98
CA PHE A 241 15.90 -26.30 5.88
C PHE A 241 17.04 -25.30 5.67
N GLU A 242 17.13 -24.73 4.47
CA GLU A 242 17.99 -23.59 4.15
C GLU A 242 17.21 -22.29 4.39
N PHE A 243 17.82 -21.30 5.04
CA PHE A 243 17.22 -19.97 5.21
C PHE A 243 18.04 -18.91 4.49
N ARG A 244 17.39 -18.09 3.67
CA ARG A 244 18.02 -16.95 2.98
C ARG A 244 17.33 -15.64 3.37
N LEU A 245 18.11 -14.76 3.99
CA LEU A 245 17.73 -13.36 4.19
C LEU A 245 18.20 -12.55 2.97
N LEU A 246 17.26 -12.15 2.12
CA LEU A 246 17.53 -11.43 0.88
C LEU A 246 17.33 -9.93 1.10
N GLN A 247 18.35 -9.11 0.78
CA GLN A 247 18.27 -7.66 0.99
C GLN A 247 18.84 -6.91 -0.21
N ASN A 248 18.22 -5.77 -0.52
CA ASN A 248 18.68 -4.83 -1.56
C ASN A 248 18.85 -5.46 -2.96
N LEU A 249 18.07 -6.50 -3.29
CA LEU A 249 18.06 -7.09 -4.62
C LEU A 249 17.15 -6.30 -5.56
N PRO A 250 17.57 -6.07 -6.83
CA PRO A 250 16.64 -5.69 -7.88
C PRO A 250 15.57 -6.78 -8.05
N ASN A 251 14.34 -6.37 -8.35
CA ASN A 251 13.19 -7.27 -8.44
C ASN A 251 13.43 -8.46 -9.39
N ARG A 252 14.08 -8.24 -10.53
CA ARG A 252 14.43 -9.32 -11.47
C ARG A 252 15.28 -10.44 -10.83
N GLU A 253 16.23 -10.09 -9.97
CA GLU A 253 17.05 -11.09 -9.27
C GLU A 253 16.27 -11.71 -8.10
N LEU A 254 15.44 -10.93 -7.41
CA LEU A 254 14.53 -11.44 -6.38
C LEU A 254 13.57 -12.50 -6.94
N LEU A 255 12.96 -12.28 -8.10
CA LEU A 255 12.07 -13.25 -8.75
C LEU A 255 12.78 -14.58 -9.05
N LYS A 256 14.08 -14.57 -9.36
CA LYS A 256 14.86 -15.82 -9.52
C LYS A 256 15.05 -16.54 -8.19
N GLU A 257 15.31 -15.82 -7.11
CA GLU A 257 15.39 -16.41 -5.77
C GLU A 257 14.05 -17.00 -5.35
N LEU A 258 12.94 -16.29 -5.61
CA LEU A 258 11.59 -16.79 -5.32
C LEU A 258 11.26 -18.06 -6.12
N THR A 259 11.58 -18.09 -7.42
CA THR A 259 11.39 -19.30 -8.26
C THR A 259 12.19 -20.50 -7.72
N ASN A 260 13.32 -20.23 -7.05
CA ASN A 260 14.15 -21.26 -6.44
C ASN A 260 13.84 -21.50 -4.95
N ALA A 261 12.77 -20.95 -4.39
CA ALA A 261 12.38 -21.11 -2.98
C ALA A 261 11.10 -21.96 -2.83
N ASP A 262 10.90 -22.55 -1.65
CA ASP A 262 9.67 -23.28 -1.31
C ASP A 262 8.70 -22.43 -0.50
N ILE A 263 9.24 -21.64 0.43
CA ILE A 263 8.47 -20.88 1.40
C ILE A 263 8.99 -19.45 1.43
N LEU A 264 8.08 -18.48 1.29
CA LEU A 264 8.35 -17.08 1.63
C LEU A 264 7.77 -16.78 3.01
N ILE A 265 8.59 -16.20 3.89
CA ILE A 265 8.14 -15.49 5.08
C ILE A 265 8.15 -13.99 4.73
N ASP A 266 6.99 -13.35 4.64
CA ASP A 266 6.89 -11.90 4.31
C ASP A 266 6.85 -11.05 5.60
N GLU A 267 5.76 -10.31 5.84
CA GLU A 267 5.61 -9.42 6.98
C GLU A 267 4.73 -10.04 8.07
N ILE A 268 5.08 -9.76 9.33
CA ILE A 268 4.37 -10.28 10.51
C ILE A 268 3.73 -9.21 11.39
N LEU A 269 3.98 -7.91 11.13
CA LEU A 269 3.45 -6.82 11.95
C LEU A 269 2.25 -6.11 11.32
N LEU A 270 2.12 -6.19 10.00
CA LEU A 270 1.11 -5.51 9.20
C LEU A 270 0.32 -6.52 8.36
N HIS A 271 -0.84 -6.12 7.87
CA HIS A 271 -1.70 -6.98 7.07
C HIS A 271 -1.13 -7.17 5.65
N GLY A 272 -0.79 -8.42 5.32
CA GLY A 272 -0.48 -8.86 3.97
C GLY A 272 -1.62 -9.70 3.36
N PRO A 273 -1.38 -10.31 2.19
CA PRO A 273 -0.20 -10.24 1.34
C PRO A 273 -0.01 -8.89 0.63
N GLY A 274 1.24 -8.44 0.55
CA GLY A 274 1.68 -7.35 -0.33
C GLY A 274 2.26 -7.87 -1.66
N VAL A 275 2.89 -6.99 -2.45
CA VAL A 275 3.45 -7.34 -3.77
C VAL A 275 4.43 -8.53 -3.70
N LEU A 276 5.36 -8.52 -2.74
CA LEU A 276 6.33 -9.60 -2.56
C LEU A 276 5.65 -10.96 -2.36
N SER A 277 4.61 -11.00 -1.53
CA SER A 277 3.80 -12.20 -1.32
C SER A 277 3.14 -12.67 -2.63
N LEU A 278 2.60 -11.76 -3.44
CA LEU A 278 1.96 -12.12 -4.72
C LEU A 278 2.99 -12.61 -5.75
N GLU A 279 4.17 -11.99 -5.81
CA GLU A 279 5.29 -12.44 -6.64
C GLU A 279 5.74 -13.86 -6.25
N ALA A 280 5.84 -14.13 -4.95
CA ALA A 280 6.21 -15.45 -4.45
C ALA A 280 5.14 -16.50 -4.73
N MET A 281 3.86 -16.17 -4.55
CA MET A 281 2.76 -17.04 -4.97
C MET A 281 2.81 -17.33 -6.47
N ALA A 282 3.07 -16.31 -7.30
CA ALA A 282 3.19 -16.47 -8.74
C ALA A 282 4.39 -17.36 -9.15
N ALA A 283 5.46 -17.34 -8.33
CA ALA A 283 6.67 -18.14 -8.52
C ALA A 283 6.55 -19.59 -8.03
N GLY A 284 5.53 -19.90 -7.22
CA GLY A 284 5.30 -21.24 -6.67
C GLY A 284 5.74 -21.42 -5.21
N CYS A 285 6.00 -20.33 -4.48
CA CYS A 285 6.23 -20.37 -3.04
C CYS A 285 4.92 -20.54 -2.27
N ILE A 286 5.00 -21.24 -1.13
CA ILE A 286 4.03 -21.15 -0.06
C ILE A 286 4.31 -19.87 0.72
N VAL A 287 3.31 -19.00 0.88
CA VAL A 287 3.49 -17.71 1.55
C VAL A 287 3.00 -17.77 2.98
N ALA A 288 3.86 -17.39 3.92
CA ALA A 288 3.52 -17.12 5.30
C ALA A 288 3.61 -15.61 5.56
N THR A 289 2.49 -14.99 5.92
CA THR A 289 2.40 -13.56 6.25
C THR A 289 1.25 -13.32 7.21
N ARG A 290 1.23 -12.18 7.87
CA ARG A 290 0.11 -11.80 8.74
C ARG A 290 -1.13 -11.46 7.94
N THR A 291 -2.27 -12.02 8.36
CA THR A 291 -3.61 -11.64 7.90
C THR A 291 -4.49 -11.32 9.09
N LEU A 292 -5.33 -10.28 8.95
CA LEU A 292 -6.33 -9.89 9.93
C LEU A 292 -7.65 -10.53 9.53
N ASN A 293 -8.33 -11.18 10.48
CA ASN A 293 -9.52 -11.99 10.20
C ASN A 293 -10.84 -11.18 10.09
N VAL A 294 -10.78 -9.87 9.84
CA VAL A 294 -11.94 -8.97 9.97
C VAL A 294 -12.81 -8.90 8.71
N TYR A 295 -12.31 -9.36 7.55
CA TYR A 295 -13.01 -9.21 6.25
C TYR A 295 -12.81 -10.38 5.27
N LYS A 296 -12.94 -11.62 5.76
CA LYS A 296 -12.67 -12.84 4.97
C LYS A 296 -13.57 -12.99 3.74
N ASP A 297 -14.80 -12.47 3.78
CA ASP A 297 -15.72 -12.59 2.65
C ASP A 297 -15.29 -11.75 1.44
N ILE A 298 -14.46 -10.72 1.67
CA ILE A 298 -13.93 -9.84 0.61
C ILE A 298 -12.48 -10.19 0.29
N PHE A 299 -11.68 -10.53 1.31
CA PHE A 299 -10.25 -10.80 1.15
C PHE A 299 -9.83 -12.03 1.96
N ASN A 300 -9.59 -13.14 1.26
CA ASN A 300 -9.16 -14.40 1.85
C ASN A 300 -8.09 -15.10 0.97
N PRO A 301 -6.87 -14.56 0.94
CA PRO A 301 -5.77 -15.14 0.18
C PRO A 301 -5.28 -16.45 0.80
N PRO A 302 -4.79 -17.41 0.00
CA PRO A 302 -4.33 -18.72 0.48
C PRO A 302 -2.91 -18.64 1.08
N VAL A 303 -2.78 -17.95 2.21
CA VAL A 303 -1.52 -17.80 2.96
C VAL A 303 -1.57 -18.50 4.30
N ILE A 304 -0.40 -18.83 4.85
CA ILE A 304 -0.26 -19.24 6.24
C ILE A 304 -0.22 -17.99 7.11
N ASN A 305 -1.28 -17.78 7.89
CA ASN A 305 -1.35 -16.64 8.80
C ASN A 305 -0.32 -16.78 9.93
N ILE A 306 0.65 -15.85 9.98
CA ILE A 306 1.70 -15.78 10.99
C ILE A 306 1.77 -14.39 11.66
N ASN A 307 2.20 -14.34 12.90
CA ASN A 307 2.40 -13.12 13.69
C ASN A 307 3.54 -13.34 14.71
N PRO A 308 3.94 -12.31 15.49
CA PRO A 308 5.03 -12.44 16.47
C PRO A 308 4.84 -13.57 17.49
N GLU A 309 3.60 -13.92 17.81
CA GLU A 309 3.26 -14.89 18.84
C GLU A 309 3.24 -16.33 18.32
N ASN A 310 2.84 -16.54 17.07
CA ASN A 310 2.57 -17.88 16.53
C ASN A 310 3.53 -18.33 15.41
N ILE A 311 4.45 -17.46 14.97
CA ILE A 311 5.32 -17.74 13.81
C ILE A 311 6.07 -19.06 13.96
N TYR A 312 6.59 -19.36 15.14
CA TYR A 312 7.31 -20.62 15.40
C TYR A 312 6.41 -21.84 15.16
N ASP A 313 5.23 -21.88 15.80
CA ASP A 313 4.33 -23.03 15.72
C ASP A 313 3.75 -23.22 14.30
N GLN A 314 3.50 -22.12 13.58
CA GLN A 314 2.95 -22.18 12.23
C GLN A 314 4.00 -22.62 11.21
N LEU A 315 5.23 -22.14 11.31
CA LEU A 315 6.33 -22.61 10.47
C LEU A 315 6.67 -24.07 10.77
N LYS A 316 6.65 -24.48 12.04
CA LYS A 316 6.78 -25.87 12.46
C LYS A 316 5.74 -26.77 11.77
N LYS A 317 4.45 -26.43 11.91
CA LYS A 317 3.35 -27.18 11.25
C LYS A 317 3.52 -27.24 9.74
N LEU A 318 3.93 -26.13 9.11
CA LEU A 318 4.17 -26.09 7.67
C LEU A 318 5.34 -27.00 7.28
N LEU A 319 6.42 -27.03 8.05
CA LEU A 319 7.57 -27.91 7.82
C LEU A 319 7.21 -29.39 8.00
N ASP A 320 6.38 -29.71 8.99
CA ASP A 320 5.89 -31.06 9.28
C ASP A 320 4.85 -31.58 8.27
N ASP A 321 4.20 -30.71 7.48
CA ASP A 321 3.20 -31.11 6.48
C ASP A 321 3.86 -31.64 5.18
N PRO A 322 3.78 -32.96 4.89
CA PRO A 322 4.33 -33.53 3.66
C PRO A 322 3.52 -33.16 2.41
N ASN A 323 2.27 -32.72 2.57
CA ASN A 323 1.34 -32.41 1.49
C ASN A 323 1.25 -30.91 1.20
N LYS A 324 2.11 -30.08 1.82
CA LYS A 324 2.09 -28.62 1.72
C LYS A 324 2.15 -28.06 0.30
N ALA A 325 2.69 -28.82 -0.66
CA ALA A 325 2.87 -28.41 -2.06
C ALA A 325 1.56 -27.91 -2.71
N HIS A 326 0.40 -28.44 -2.31
CA HIS A 326 -0.90 -27.98 -2.83
C HIS A 326 -1.19 -26.50 -2.52
N LEU A 327 -0.57 -25.92 -1.48
CA LEU A 327 -0.72 -24.51 -1.12
C LEU A 327 -0.08 -23.58 -2.14
N ALA A 328 1.04 -23.97 -2.75
CA ALA A 328 1.69 -23.19 -3.81
C ALA A 328 0.78 -23.06 -5.05
N PHE A 329 0.12 -24.14 -5.44
CA PHE A 329 -0.85 -24.13 -6.54
C PHE A 329 -2.07 -23.24 -6.24
N LYS A 330 -2.58 -23.28 -4.99
CA LYS A 330 -3.64 -22.37 -4.55
C LYS A 330 -3.19 -20.91 -4.62
N GLY A 331 -1.96 -20.62 -4.20
CA GLY A 331 -1.34 -19.29 -4.31
C GLY A 331 -1.32 -18.80 -5.76
N LYS A 332 -0.78 -19.60 -6.68
CA LYS A 332 -0.74 -19.27 -8.11
C LYS A 332 -2.13 -18.99 -8.67
N ALA A 333 -3.09 -19.88 -8.43
CA ALA A 333 -4.47 -19.72 -8.90
C ALA A 333 -5.14 -18.45 -8.34
N TYR A 334 -4.89 -18.12 -7.07
CA TYR A 334 -5.40 -16.88 -6.47
C TYR A 334 -4.87 -15.64 -7.17
N VAL A 335 -3.57 -15.61 -7.47
CA VAL A 335 -2.92 -14.48 -8.14
C VAL A 335 -3.39 -14.33 -9.58
N GLU A 336 -3.51 -15.43 -10.32
CA GLU A 336 -4.04 -15.43 -11.69
C GLU A 336 -5.50 -14.99 -11.75
N GLU A 337 -6.29 -15.38 -10.75
CA GLU A 337 -7.69 -14.99 -10.67
C GLU A 337 -7.81 -13.50 -10.33
N ASN A 338 -7.07 -12.97 -9.34
CA ASN A 338 -7.39 -11.66 -8.75
C ASN A 338 -6.44 -10.52 -9.16
N ASN A 339 -5.19 -10.81 -9.51
CA ASN A 339 -4.12 -9.82 -9.57
C ASN A 339 -3.61 -9.56 -10.99
N ARG A 340 -4.29 -10.08 -12.01
CA ARG A 340 -3.99 -9.75 -13.41
C ARG A 340 -4.19 -8.23 -13.65
N PRO A 341 -3.19 -7.53 -14.21
CA PRO A 341 -3.27 -6.10 -14.49
C PRO A 341 -4.58 -5.65 -15.15
N GLU A 342 -5.02 -6.41 -16.16
CA GLU A 342 -6.20 -6.10 -16.96
C GLU A 342 -7.49 -6.20 -16.12
N LYS A 343 -7.56 -7.20 -15.23
CA LYS A 343 -8.70 -7.38 -14.31
C LYS A 343 -8.79 -6.24 -13.30
N VAL A 344 -7.66 -5.82 -12.74
CA VAL A 344 -7.60 -4.70 -11.80
C VAL A 344 -8.01 -3.38 -12.47
N ALA A 345 -7.51 -3.12 -13.68
CA ALA A 345 -7.92 -1.94 -14.47
C ALA A 345 -9.42 -1.96 -14.76
N GLN A 346 -9.97 -3.12 -15.15
CA GLN A 346 -11.40 -3.27 -15.41
C GLN A 346 -12.25 -3.09 -14.14
N GLN A 347 -11.77 -3.53 -12.97
CA GLN A 347 -12.41 -3.27 -11.69
C GLN A 347 -12.52 -1.76 -11.45
N ILE A 348 -11.43 -1.01 -11.63
CA ILE A 348 -11.41 0.46 -11.46
C ILE A 348 -12.42 1.13 -12.41
N ILE A 349 -12.42 0.75 -13.69
CA ILE A 349 -13.37 1.28 -14.68
C ILE A 349 -14.81 0.97 -14.28
N SER A 350 -15.08 -0.25 -13.82
CA SER A 350 -16.44 -0.65 -13.42
C SER A 350 -16.95 0.14 -12.21
N SER A 351 -16.07 0.41 -11.23
CA SER A 351 -16.39 1.22 -10.05
C SER A 351 -16.61 2.71 -10.37
N LEU A 352 -16.05 3.22 -11.47
CA LEU A 352 -16.34 4.58 -11.94
C LEU A 352 -17.75 4.71 -12.54
N VAL A 353 -18.34 3.61 -13.01
CA VAL A 353 -19.68 3.57 -13.60
C VAL A 353 -20.75 3.18 -12.58
N ARG A 354 -20.44 2.24 -11.68
CA ARG A 354 -21.36 1.74 -10.65
C ARG A 354 -20.95 2.29 -9.30
N GLU A 355 -21.82 3.08 -8.66
CA GLU A 355 -21.63 3.49 -7.26
C GLU A 355 -21.88 2.30 -6.32
N HIS A 356 -20.92 1.37 -6.27
CA HIS A 356 -20.87 0.27 -5.32
C HIS A 356 -19.56 0.35 -4.52
N GLN A 357 -19.67 0.16 -3.21
CA GLN A 357 -18.54 0.14 -2.27
C GLN A 357 -18.52 -1.22 -1.58
N GLN A 358 -17.35 -1.87 -1.53
CA GLN A 358 -17.19 -3.17 -0.88
C GLN A 358 -17.01 -3.03 0.63
N TYR A 359 -16.42 -1.93 1.09
CA TYR A 359 -16.22 -1.64 2.51
C TYR A 359 -16.97 -0.37 2.91
N THR A 360 -17.61 -0.42 4.08
CA THR A 360 -18.27 0.74 4.71
C THR A 360 -17.62 0.96 6.08
N PRO A 361 -16.57 1.79 6.19
CA PRO A 361 -15.90 2.02 7.45
C PRO A 361 -16.80 2.83 8.38
N ASP A 362 -16.91 2.39 9.63
CA ASP A 362 -17.60 3.15 10.68
C ASP A 362 -16.80 3.26 11.98
N PHE A 363 -15.65 2.59 12.08
CA PHE A 363 -14.77 2.61 13.25
C PHE A 363 -14.41 4.05 13.67
N TYR A 364 -13.97 4.90 12.73
CA TYR A 364 -13.63 6.30 13.04
C TYR A 364 -14.78 7.04 13.71
N LEU A 365 -16.00 6.84 13.22
CA LEU A 365 -17.19 7.53 13.74
C LEU A 365 -17.77 6.89 14.99
N ARG A 366 -17.58 5.58 15.19
CA ARG A 366 -18.18 4.84 16.30
C ARG A 366 -17.25 4.70 17.49
N LEU A 367 -15.98 4.44 17.28
CA LEU A 367 -15.09 3.90 18.31
C LEU A 367 -13.77 4.66 18.46
N PHE A 368 -13.31 5.37 17.43
CA PHE A 368 -12.02 6.06 17.52
C PHE A 368 -12.02 7.14 18.61
N GLU A 369 -11.00 7.11 19.46
CA GLU A 369 -10.70 8.11 20.46
C GLU A 369 -9.40 8.84 20.10
N LEU A 370 -9.37 10.15 20.30
CA LEU A 370 -8.16 10.94 20.06
C LEU A 370 -7.06 10.54 21.05
N PRO A 371 -5.80 10.43 20.59
CA PRO A 371 -4.67 10.30 21.51
C PRO A 371 -4.62 11.46 22.49
N GLN A 372 -4.11 11.20 23.69
CA GLN A 372 -4.02 12.22 24.75
C GLN A 372 -3.27 13.47 24.25
N GLY A 373 -3.88 14.65 24.46
CA GLY A 373 -3.30 15.93 24.09
C GLY A 373 -3.43 16.30 22.61
N VAL A 374 -3.99 15.42 21.77
CA VAL A 374 -4.23 15.73 20.36
C VAL A 374 -5.58 16.43 20.19
N VAL A 375 -5.57 17.56 19.51
CA VAL A 375 -6.77 18.30 19.11
C VAL A 375 -6.79 18.41 17.60
N LEU A 376 -7.92 18.09 16.98
CA LEU A 376 -8.08 18.25 15.54
C LEU A 376 -8.23 19.72 15.16
N SER A 377 -7.64 20.09 14.04
CA SER A 377 -7.75 21.42 13.47
C SER A 377 -9.21 21.71 13.09
N ARG A 378 -9.59 22.99 13.14
CA ARG A 378 -10.91 23.44 12.71
C ARG A 378 -11.24 22.96 11.29
N GLU A 379 -10.26 23.01 10.39
CA GLU A 379 -10.40 22.53 9.01
C GLU A 379 -10.78 21.04 8.97
N ASN A 380 -10.10 20.20 9.74
CA ASN A 380 -10.40 18.77 9.82
C ASN A 380 -11.78 18.50 10.40
N LEU A 381 -12.17 19.24 11.44
CA LEU A 381 -13.51 19.11 12.03
C LEU A 381 -14.62 19.44 11.02
N GLU A 382 -14.43 20.50 10.23
CA GLU A 382 -15.37 20.95 9.18
C GLU A 382 -15.40 20.01 7.95
N MET A 383 -14.29 19.33 7.65
CA MET A 383 -14.25 18.35 6.56
C MET A 383 -14.80 16.98 6.99
N SER A 384 -14.44 16.49 8.18
CA SER A 384 -14.98 15.24 8.76
C SER A 384 -16.48 15.28 8.89
N ALA A 385 -16.98 16.38 9.47
CA ALA A 385 -17.85 17.33 8.80
C ALA A 385 -18.44 16.89 7.45
N LYS A 386 -18.35 17.74 6.44
CA LYS A 386 -18.89 17.52 5.09
C LYS A 386 -18.89 16.05 4.56
N VAL A 387 -17.84 15.27 4.83
CA VAL A 387 -17.80 13.83 4.51
C VAL A 387 -18.91 13.02 5.17
N ALA A 388 -19.08 13.02 6.50
CA ALA A 388 -20.08 12.16 7.14
C ALA A 388 -21.51 12.55 6.72
N GLY A 389 -21.82 13.86 6.64
CA GLY A 389 -23.13 14.32 6.14
C GLY A 389 -23.45 13.87 4.72
N ARG A 390 -22.43 13.68 3.87
CA ARG A 390 -22.59 13.22 2.49
C ARG A 390 -22.68 11.69 2.39
N PHE A 391 -21.80 10.98 3.07
CA PHE A 391 -21.54 9.56 2.80
C PHE A 391 -21.98 8.61 3.91
N PHE A 392 -22.04 9.04 5.17
CA PHE A 392 -22.46 8.17 6.26
C PHE A 392 -24.00 8.02 6.24
N LYS A 393 -24.47 6.76 6.16
CA LYS A 393 -25.91 6.42 6.13
C LYS A 393 -26.38 5.66 7.38
N GLY A 394 -25.55 5.64 8.44
CA GLY A 394 -25.86 4.96 9.69
C GLY A 394 -26.69 5.82 10.67
N ASP A 395 -26.77 5.35 11.91
CA ASP A 395 -27.53 6.01 12.98
C ASP A 395 -27.00 7.43 13.28
N PRO A 396 -27.85 8.49 13.24
CA PRO A 396 -27.48 9.84 13.63
C PRO A 396 -26.86 9.97 15.04
N ALA A 397 -27.15 9.05 15.96
CA ALA A 397 -26.51 9.02 17.28
C ALA A 397 -24.99 8.81 17.19
N VAL A 398 -24.51 8.05 16.18
CA VAL A 398 -23.08 7.86 15.92
C VAL A 398 -22.41 9.19 15.62
N VAL A 399 -23.02 10.00 14.75
CA VAL A 399 -22.51 11.33 14.40
C VAL A 399 -22.46 12.23 15.64
N LYS A 400 -23.53 12.27 16.43
CA LYS A 400 -23.58 13.06 17.68
C LYS A 400 -22.48 12.66 18.66
N ASN A 401 -22.22 11.36 18.79
CA ASN A 401 -21.17 10.86 19.68
C ASN A 401 -19.76 11.19 19.16
N ALA A 402 -19.52 11.13 17.85
CA ALA A 402 -18.26 11.57 17.26
C ALA A 402 -18.02 13.09 17.41
N VAL A 403 -19.07 13.92 17.36
CA VAL A 403 -18.97 15.36 17.68
C VAL A 403 -18.54 15.56 19.15
N ARG A 404 -19.14 14.83 20.09
CA ARG A 404 -18.77 14.90 21.52
C ARG A 404 -17.31 14.52 21.79
N ARG A 405 -16.74 13.62 20.97
CA ARG A 405 -15.34 13.19 21.06
C ARG A 405 -14.37 14.12 20.31
N GLY A 406 -14.85 15.20 19.72
CA GLY A 406 -14.00 16.16 19.00
C GLY A 406 -13.46 15.62 17.67
N LEU A 407 -14.19 14.71 17.01
CA LEU A 407 -13.80 14.16 15.71
C LEU A 407 -14.35 14.98 14.52
N MET A 408 -15.40 15.76 14.77
CA MET A 408 -16.02 16.64 13.79
C MET A 408 -16.91 17.71 14.43
N ASN A 409 -17.26 18.73 13.66
CA ASN A 409 -18.29 19.69 14.03
C ASN A 409 -19.70 19.10 13.88
N SER A 410 -20.66 19.70 14.59
CA SER A 410 -22.07 19.52 14.25
C SER A 410 -22.36 20.13 12.88
N TYR A 411 -23.21 19.46 12.11
CA TYR A 411 -23.72 19.94 10.82
C TYR A 411 -24.92 20.82 10.99
#